data_AF-A0A080M1B1-F1
#
_entry.id   AF-A0A080M1B1-F1
#
_cell.length_a   1.000
_cell.length_b   1.000
_cell.length_c   1.000
_cell.angle_alpha   90.00
_cell.angle_beta   90.00
_cell.angle_gamma   90.00
#
_symmetry.space_group_name_H-M   'P 1'
#
loop_
_entity.id
_entity.type
_entity.pdbx_description
1 polymer ?
#
loop_
_entity_poly.entity_id
_entity_poly.type
_entity_poly.pdbx_seq_one_letter_code
_entity_poly.pdbx_strand_id
1 'polypeptide(L)'
;MLAQVDDRWQAERWLADWRTLICALAIQRDGGYNPAIPFGTALAETRFAESRLERLLAASDDTLRALALRAARQLAAKGIACDWRQFADLLFAGTPDFRERINIRIARDYYRTLHQQSANREE
;
A
#
# COMPACT_ATOMS: atom_id res chain seq x y z
N MET A 1 -3.72 26.94 -5.52
CA MET A 1 -2.68 26.13 -6.18
C MET A 1 -1.44 26.15 -5.30
N LEU A 2 -0.81 25.02 -5.02
CA LEU A 2 0.41 24.94 -4.23
C LEU A 2 1.60 25.30 -5.11
N ALA A 3 2.29 26.41 -4.82
CA ALA A 3 3.33 26.96 -5.69
C ALA A 3 4.56 26.03 -5.88
N GLN A 4 4.76 25.07 -4.97
CA GLN A 4 5.93 24.17 -4.96
C GLN A 4 5.60 22.75 -5.46
N VAL A 5 4.44 22.55 -6.08
CA VAL A 5 4.00 21.24 -6.60
C VAL A 5 3.80 21.34 -8.10
N ASP A 6 4.37 20.42 -8.88
CA ASP A 6 4.16 20.40 -10.34
C ASP A 6 2.67 20.37 -10.69
N ASP A 7 2.26 21.11 -11.72
CA ASP A 7 0.86 21.18 -12.21
C ASP A 7 0.24 19.79 -12.45
N ARG A 8 1.05 18.84 -12.95
CA ARG A 8 0.60 17.45 -13.20
C ARG A 8 0.05 16.76 -11.95
N TRP A 9 0.57 17.10 -10.77
CA TRP A 9 0.17 16.55 -9.47
C TRP A 9 -0.98 17.34 -8.83
N GLN A 10 -1.23 18.55 -9.31
CA GLN A 10 -2.35 19.39 -8.87
C GLN A 10 -3.63 19.15 -9.68
N ALA A 11 -3.55 18.35 -10.75
CA ALA A 11 -4.70 18.00 -11.58
C ALA A 11 -5.81 17.32 -10.76
N GLU A 12 -7.07 17.71 -11.03
CA GLU A 12 -8.25 17.23 -10.28
C GLU A 12 -8.38 15.70 -10.27
N ARG A 13 -7.94 15.03 -11.33
CA ARG A 13 -7.89 13.55 -11.41
C ARG A 13 -7.17 12.88 -10.24
N TRP A 14 -6.18 13.56 -9.64
CA TRP A 14 -5.39 13.03 -8.53
C TRP A 14 -5.93 13.37 -7.15
N LEU A 15 -6.99 14.19 -7.07
CA LEU A 15 -7.49 14.71 -5.79
C LEU A 15 -7.90 13.58 -4.84
N ALA A 16 -8.56 12.55 -5.37
CA ALA A 16 -8.99 11.40 -4.58
C ALA A 16 -7.80 10.55 -4.10
N ASP A 17 -6.78 10.38 -4.94
CA ASP A 17 -5.60 9.58 -4.62
C ASP A 17 -4.69 10.30 -3.61
N TRP A 18 -4.52 11.62 -3.75
CA TRP A 18 -3.86 12.46 -2.75
C TRP A 18 -4.56 12.41 -1.39
N ARG A 19 -5.89 12.57 -1.38
CA ARG A 19 -6.69 12.43 -0.15
C ARG A 19 -6.48 11.06 0.49
N THR A 20 -6.45 10.01 -0.31
CA THR A 20 -6.24 8.63 0.15
C THR A 20 -4.86 8.46 0.77
N LEU A 21 -3.80 8.94 0.10
CA LEU A 21 -2.43 8.88 0.60
C LEU A 21 -2.25 9.67 1.89
N ILE A 22 -2.72 10.92 1.94
CA ILE A 22 -2.61 11.78 3.13
C ILE A 22 -3.36 11.17 4.31
N CYS A 23 -4.58 10.67 4.10
CA CYS A 23 -5.34 9.97 5.14
C CYS A 23 -4.61 8.71 5.62
N ALA A 24 -4.03 7.92 4.72
CA ALA A 24 -3.27 6.74 5.09
C ALA A 24 -2.08 7.11 5.98
N LEU A 25 -1.28 8.10 5.58
CA LEU A 25 -0.12 8.60 6.33
C LEU A 25 -0.52 9.20 7.69
N ALA A 26 -1.60 9.97 7.75
CA ALA A 26 -2.08 10.59 8.99
C ALA A 26 -2.54 9.55 10.03
N ILE A 27 -3.01 8.38 9.59
CA ILE A 27 -3.41 7.27 10.46
C ILE A 27 -2.19 6.52 11.02
N GLN A 28 -1.00 6.61 10.41
CA GLN A 28 0.23 5.90 10.84
C GLN A 28 1.01 6.59 11.97
N ARG A 29 0.32 7.21 12.94
CA ARG A 29 0.95 8.04 13.99
C ARG A 29 2.22 7.44 14.60
N ASP A 30 2.24 6.13 14.84
CA ASP A 30 3.33 5.45 15.53
C ASP A 30 4.20 4.58 14.59
N GLY A 31 3.67 4.19 13.43
CA GLY A 31 4.38 3.31 12.47
C GLY A 31 5.29 4.07 11.51
N GLY A 32 4.87 5.23 11.00
CA GLY A 32 5.70 6.05 10.13
C GLY A 32 6.23 5.35 8.86
N TYR A 33 7.38 5.81 8.38
CA TYR A 33 8.02 5.36 7.13
C TYR A 33 9.27 4.52 7.40
N ASN A 34 9.36 3.35 6.76
CA ASN A 34 10.55 2.51 6.78
C ASN A 34 10.82 1.89 5.39
N PRO A 35 11.86 2.34 4.65
CA PRO A 35 12.15 1.83 3.31
C PRO A 35 12.65 0.38 3.29
N ALA A 36 13.09 -0.17 4.43
CA ALA A 36 13.57 -1.54 4.53
C ALA A 36 12.45 -2.58 4.60
N ILE A 37 11.21 -2.14 4.85
CA ILE A 37 10.03 -3.02 4.98
C ILE A 37 9.08 -2.74 3.80
N PRO A 38 9.11 -3.58 2.74
CA PRO A 38 8.17 -3.46 1.63
C PRO A 38 6.71 -3.53 2.10
N PHE A 39 5.82 -2.85 1.38
CA PHE A 39 4.39 -2.82 1.73
C PHE A 39 3.77 -4.24 1.76
N GLY A 40 4.12 -5.09 0.79
CA GLY A 40 3.69 -6.50 0.78
C GLY A 40 4.15 -7.28 2.01
N THR A 41 5.39 -7.09 2.46
CA THR A 41 5.93 -7.69 3.68
C THR A 41 5.18 -7.22 4.92
N ALA A 42 4.96 -5.91 5.08
CA ALA A 42 4.20 -5.36 6.20
C ALA A 42 2.76 -5.92 6.28
N LEU A 43 2.11 -6.12 5.13
CA LEU A 43 0.79 -6.74 5.08
C LEU A 43 0.81 -8.20 5.58
N ALA A 44 1.81 -8.99 5.17
CA ALA A 44 1.95 -10.36 5.66
C ALA A 44 2.21 -10.40 7.17
N GLU A 45 3.09 -9.55 7.69
CA GLU A 45 3.40 -9.44 9.13
C GLU A 45 2.19 -9.06 9.98
N THR A 46 1.29 -8.22 9.46
CA THR A 46 0.02 -7.90 10.14
C THR A 46 -1.07 -8.95 9.98
N ARG A 47 -0.77 -10.10 9.38
CA ARG A 47 -1.74 -11.16 9.04
C ARG A 47 -2.90 -10.60 8.21
N PHE A 48 -2.61 -9.69 7.28
CA PHE A 48 -3.59 -9.28 6.29
C PHE A 48 -4.07 -10.52 5.53
N ALA A 49 -5.37 -10.68 5.33
CA ALA A 49 -5.87 -11.89 4.69
C ALA A 49 -5.50 -11.90 3.21
N GLU A 50 -5.11 -13.06 2.68
CA GLU A 50 -4.72 -13.23 1.27
C GLU A 50 -5.84 -12.78 0.31
N SER A 51 -7.07 -13.21 0.57
CA SER A 51 -8.25 -12.80 -0.22
C SER A 51 -8.50 -11.28 -0.19
N ARG A 52 -8.04 -10.57 0.85
CA ARG A 52 -8.10 -9.09 0.88
C ARG A 52 -6.98 -8.47 0.06
N LEU A 53 -5.80 -9.10 0.03
CA LEU A 53 -4.69 -8.64 -0.81
C LEU A 53 -5.06 -8.79 -2.29
N GLU A 54 -5.54 -9.95 -2.72
CA GLU A 54 -5.96 -10.18 -4.10
C GLU A 54 -6.99 -9.16 -4.55
N ARG A 55 -8.01 -8.91 -3.71
CA ARG A 55 -9.02 -7.87 -3.94
C ARG A 55 -8.43 -6.47 -4.03
N LEU A 56 -7.43 -6.14 -3.22
CA LEU A 56 -6.75 -4.85 -3.27
C LEU A 56 -5.99 -4.68 -4.60
N LEU A 57 -5.24 -5.71 -5.02
CA LEU A 57 -4.40 -5.65 -6.21
C LEU A 57 -5.23 -5.63 -7.50
N ALA A 58 -6.37 -6.32 -7.52
CA ALA A 58 -7.31 -6.36 -8.65
C ALA A 58 -8.23 -5.13 -8.74
N ALA A 59 -8.35 -4.32 -7.68
CA ALA A 59 -9.25 -3.17 -7.67
C ALA A 59 -8.70 -1.95 -8.42
N SER A 60 -9.61 -1.15 -8.98
CA SER A 60 -9.36 0.16 -9.55
C SER A 60 -10.18 1.26 -8.84
N ASP A 61 -9.83 2.51 -9.13
CA ASP A 61 -10.63 3.70 -8.79
C ASP A 61 -11.05 3.79 -7.32
N ASP A 62 -12.33 4.05 -7.04
CA ASP A 62 -12.83 4.22 -5.67
C ASP A 62 -12.70 2.95 -4.84
N THR A 63 -12.83 1.78 -5.47
CA THR A 63 -12.67 0.50 -4.78
C THR A 63 -11.22 0.34 -4.33
N LEU A 64 -10.25 0.67 -5.19
CA LEU A 64 -8.84 0.65 -4.84
C LEU A 64 -8.56 1.55 -3.63
N ARG A 65 -9.00 2.81 -3.68
CA ARG A 65 -8.80 3.77 -2.58
C ARG A 65 -9.39 3.29 -1.26
N ALA A 66 -10.61 2.75 -1.29
CA ALA A 66 -11.29 2.22 -0.11
C ALA A 66 -10.54 1.03 0.49
N LEU A 67 -10.09 0.08 -0.35
CA LEU A 67 -9.32 -1.09 0.10
C LEU A 67 -7.92 -0.70 0.60
N ALA A 68 -7.26 0.25 -0.08
CA ALA A 68 -5.95 0.76 0.32
C ALA A 68 -6.03 1.40 1.72
N LEU A 69 -7.05 2.21 2.00
CA LEU A 69 -7.26 2.77 3.35
C LEU A 69 -7.53 1.70 4.41
N ARG A 70 -8.22 0.61 4.07
CA ARG A 70 -8.41 -0.52 5.00
C ARG A 70 -7.10 -1.21 5.31
N ALA A 71 -6.25 -1.43 4.31
CA ALA A 71 -4.91 -1.97 4.48
C ALA A 71 -4.06 -1.05 5.37
N ALA A 72 -4.05 0.25 5.10
CA ALA A 72 -3.33 1.22 5.93
C ALA A 72 -3.80 1.23 7.39
N ARG A 73 -5.12 1.19 7.65
CA ARG A 73 -5.65 1.09 9.03
C ARG A 73 -5.20 -0.18 9.75
N GLN A 74 -5.11 -1.31 9.05
CA GLN A 74 -4.62 -2.55 9.65
C GLN A 74 -3.13 -2.45 10.02
N LEU A 75 -2.31 -1.83 9.17
CA LEU A 75 -0.90 -1.55 9.49
C LEU A 75 -0.76 -0.64 10.72
N ALA A 76 -1.55 0.44 10.77
CA ALA A 76 -1.54 1.38 11.90
C ALA A 76 -1.97 0.71 13.22
N ALA A 77 -3.01 -0.13 13.18
CA ALA A 77 -3.48 -0.85 14.36
C ALA A 77 -2.44 -1.83 14.93
N LYS A 78 -1.39 -2.16 14.15
CA LYS A 78 -0.26 -2.98 14.56
C LYS A 78 1.03 -2.19 14.77
N GLY A 79 1.01 -0.87 14.57
CA GLY A 79 2.18 0.00 14.69
C GLY A 79 3.30 -0.33 13.70
N ILE A 80 2.99 -0.94 12.54
CA ILE A 80 4.02 -1.37 11.59
C ILE A 80 4.43 -0.22 10.66
N ALA A 81 5.73 0.10 10.68
CA ALA A 81 6.38 0.95 9.70
C ALA A 81 6.55 0.23 8.36
N CYS A 82 6.36 0.93 7.23
CA CYS A 82 6.65 0.34 5.92
C CYS A 82 7.03 1.38 4.86
N ASP A 83 7.38 0.88 3.67
CA ASP A 83 7.68 1.70 2.51
C ASP A 83 6.39 2.24 1.86
N TRP A 84 5.91 3.37 2.39
CA TRP A 84 4.73 4.08 1.87
C TRP A 84 4.87 4.56 0.42
N ARG A 85 6.08 4.54 -0.17
CA ARG A 85 6.24 4.82 -1.60
C ARG A 85 5.56 3.75 -2.45
N GLN A 86 5.55 2.49 -2.02
CA GLN A 86 4.85 1.42 -2.75
C GLN A 86 3.33 1.57 -2.66
N PHE A 87 2.82 2.10 -1.54
CA PHE A 87 1.42 2.47 -1.38
C PHE A 87 1.06 3.64 -2.31
N ALA A 88 1.93 4.66 -2.41
CA ALA A 88 1.74 5.75 -3.34
C ALA A 88 1.80 5.27 -4.80
N ASP A 89 2.79 4.45 -5.17
CA ASP A 89 2.90 3.84 -6.50
C ASP A 89 1.60 3.14 -6.90
N LEU A 90 0.98 2.39 -5.98
CA LEU A 90 -0.29 1.71 -6.19
C LEU A 90 -1.42 2.69 -6.57
N LEU A 91 -1.54 3.82 -5.86
CA LEU A 91 -2.58 4.82 -6.09
C LEU A 91 -2.34 5.65 -7.35
N PHE A 92 -1.08 5.99 -7.63
CA PHE A 92 -0.70 6.91 -8.71
C PHE A 92 -0.23 6.19 -9.99
N ALA A 93 -0.58 4.92 -10.15
CA ALA A 93 -0.17 4.14 -11.30
C ALA A 93 -0.80 4.71 -12.59
N GLY A 94 0.02 5.35 -13.42
CA GLY A 94 -0.47 6.05 -14.63
C GLY A 94 -0.74 5.17 -15.84
N THR A 95 -0.32 3.89 -15.82
CA THR A 95 -0.53 2.94 -16.93
C THR A 95 -0.82 1.52 -16.41
N PRO A 96 -1.53 0.68 -17.19
CA PRO A 96 -1.79 -0.72 -16.82
C PRO A 96 -0.51 -1.54 -16.59
N ASP A 97 0.51 -1.39 -17.44
CA ASP A 97 1.78 -2.13 -17.31
C ASP A 97 2.54 -1.74 -16.05
N PHE A 98 2.57 -0.43 -15.73
CA PHE A 98 3.18 0.03 -14.49
C PHE A 98 2.41 -0.48 -13.27
N ARG A 99 1.07 -0.46 -13.34
CA ARG A 99 0.20 -1.02 -12.30
C ARG A 99 0.47 -2.50 -12.06
N GLU A 100 0.60 -3.29 -13.12
CA GLU A 100 0.87 -4.72 -13.03
C GLU A 100 2.23 -5.01 -12.38
N ARG A 101 3.27 -4.25 -12.73
CA ARG A 101 4.58 -4.36 -12.08
C ARG A 101 4.52 -4.06 -10.58
N ILE A 102 3.72 -3.09 -10.16
CA ILE A 102 3.51 -2.78 -8.74
C ILE A 102 2.78 -3.94 -8.05
N ASN A 103 1.71 -4.46 -8.67
CA ASN A 103 0.95 -5.59 -8.16
C ASN A 103 1.84 -6.82 -7.93
N ILE A 104 2.61 -7.22 -8.94
CA ILE A 104 3.54 -8.36 -8.87
C ILE A 104 4.55 -8.16 -7.75
N ARG A 105 5.13 -6.96 -7.62
CA ARG A 105 6.12 -6.66 -6.57
C ARG A 105 5.51 -6.84 -5.17
N ILE A 106 4.33 -6.26 -4.93
CA ILE A 106 3.64 -6.35 -3.63
C ILE A 106 3.25 -7.81 -3.33
N ALA A 107 2.65 -8.52 -4.29
CA ALA A 107 2.26 -9.91 -4.13
C ALA A 107 3.47 -10.79 -3.80
N ARG A 108 4.56 -10.66 -4.56
CA ARG A 108 5.79 -11.42 -4.32
C ARG A 108 6.35 -11.21 -2.91
N ASP A 109 6.43 -9.96 -2.47
CA ASP A 109 6.96 -9.65 -1.13
C ASP A 109 6.04 -10.18 -0.03
N TYR A 110 4.72 -10.11 -0.22
CA TYR A 110 3.73 -10.70 0.68
C TYR A 110 3.87 -12.22 0.79
N TYR A 111 3.81 -12.94 -0.35
CA TYR A 111 3.84 -14.41 -0.35
C TYR A 111 5.16 -14.98 0.13
N ARG A 112 6.29 -14.36 -0.22
CA ARG A 112 7.60 -14.74 0.32
C ARG A 112 7.60 -14.67 1.85
N THR A 113 7.08 -13.58 2.41
CA THR A 113 7.02 -13.37 3.87
C THR A 113 6.07 -14.37 4.53
N LEU A 114 4.92 -14.64 3.91
CA LEU A 114 3.94 -15.61 4.41
C LEU A 114 4.53 -17.02 4.50
N HIS A 115 5.23 -17.47 3.44
CA HIS A 115 5.89 -18.79 3.43
C HIS A 115 6.98 -18.92 4.50
N GLN A 116 7.79 -17.87 4.70
CA GLN A 116 8.81 -17.84 5.74
C GLN A 116 8.19 -17.94 7.15
N GLN A 117 7.06 -17.27 7.39
CA GLN A 117 6.36 -17.34 8.67
C GLN A 117 5.73 -18.71 8.93
N SER A 118 5.29 -19.41 7.89
CA SER A 118 4.77 -20.78 8.03
C SER A 118 5.88 -21.76 8.38
N ALA A 119 7.02 -21.69 7.70
CA ALA A 119 8.18 -22.55 7.99
C ALA A 119 8.68 -22.39 9.44
N ASN A 120 8.82 -21.14 9.92
CA ASN A 120 9.28 -20.87 11.29
C ASN A 120 8.28 -21.27 12.40
N ARG A 121 7.05 -21.66 12.07
CA ARG A 121 6.05 -22.16 13.05
C ARG A 121 6.07 -23.68 13.21
N GLU A 122 6.69 -24.38 12.26
CA GLU A 122 6.80 -25.84 12.24
C GLU A 122 8.09 -26.33 12.93
N GLU A 123 9.02 -25.41 13.22
CA GLU A 123 10.23 -25.59 14.04
C GLU A 123 9.98 -25.27 15.52
#